data_AF-A0A1W1VQ06-F1
#
_entry.id   AF-A0A1W1VQ06-F1
#
_cell.length_a   1.000
_cell.length_b   1.000
_cell.length_c   1.000
_cell.angle_alpha   90.00
_cell.angle_beta   90.00
_cell.angle_gamma   90.00
#
_symmetry.space_group_name_H-M   'P 1'
#
loop_
_entity.id
_entity.type
_entity.pdbx_description
1 polymer ?
#
loop_
_entity_poly.entity_id
_entity_poly.type
_entity_poly.pdbx_seq_one_letter_code
_entity_poly.pdbx_strand_id
1 'polypeptide(L)'
;MVKRKKQKGAHKKKKGAPLNNKNAVGHGAPAGNKNAETHGFFSKYLPNETLSIIQEIKGKDSLDILWENITIQYAAIIRAQRIMYVKDQDDITKHLKKEKDGDTFTEREWEFQYAWDKQANFLQAQSRAMSELRSMIKRYEEMMQTDLATEEQKLRIEKLKADIEKVKGVDKDKPIEIVIKRKGEDK
;
A
#
# COMPACT_ATOMS: atom_id res chain seq x y z
N MET A 1 -49.73 2.08 -77.05
CA MET A 1 -48.52 2.65 -76.41
C MET A 1 -48.76 2.80 -74.91
N VAL A 2 -47.96 2.13 -74.08
CA VAL A 2 -48.23 1.84 -72.65
C VAL A 2 -47.83 3.00 -71.74
N LYS A 3 -48.74 3.53 -70.91
CA LYS A 3 -48.42 4.48 -69.82
C LYS A 3 -47.99 3.68 -68.57
N ARG A 4 -46.69 3.71 -68.23
CA ARG A 4 -46.15 3.13 -66.98
C ARG A 4 -46.50 4.00 -65.77
N LYS A 5 -47.17 3.40 -64.77
CA LYS A 5 -47.33 3.95 -63.40
C LYS A 5 -45.95 4.04 -62.73
N LYS A 6 -45.57 5.23 -62.24
CA LYS A 6 -44.42 5.37 -61.30
C LYS A 6 -44.88 4.97 -59.90
N GLN A 7 -44.34 3.89 -59.36
CA GLN A 7 -44.46 3.53 -57.94
C GLN A 7 -43.63 4.51 -57.10
N LYS A 8 -44.23 5.14 -56.08
CA LYS A 8 -43.52 5.95 -55.08
C LYS A 8 -42.88 4.99 -54.07
N GLY A 9 -41.54 4.92 -54.04
CA GLY A 9 -40.81 4.14 -53.03
C GLY A 9 -40.94 4.73 -51.62
N ALA A 10 -40.92 3.87 -50.60
CA ALA A 10 -41.09 4.25 -49.20
C ALA A 10 -39.96 5.15 -48.68
N HIS A 11 -40.30 6.21 -47.93
CA HIS A 11 -39.33 7.05 -47.24
C HIS A 11 -38.55 6.23 -46.19
N LYS A 12 -37.27 5.94 -46.47
CA LYS A 12 -36.36 5.38 -45.46
C LYS A 12 -36.12 6.45 -44.39
N LYS A 13 -36.76 6.33 -43.22
CA LYS A 13 -36.39 7.12 -42.04
C LYS A 13 -34.91 6.82 -41.74
N LYS A 14 -34.03 7.81 -41.84
CA LYS A 14 -32.63 7.66 -41.45
C LYS A 14 -32.61 7.38 -39.93
N LYS A 15 -32.25 6.15 -39.54
CA LYS A 15 -31.86 5.85 -38.15
C LYS A 15 -30.48 6.45 -37.93
N GLY A 16 -30.36 7.32 -36.94
CA GLY A 16 -29.10 7.95 -36.55
C GLY A 16 -29.27 9.40 -36.18
N ALA A 17 -28.33 9.92 -35.39
CA ALA A 17 -28.23 11.33 -35.13
C ALA A 17 -28.11 12.12 -36.46
N PRO A 18 -28.68 13.33 -36.56
CA PRO A 18 -28.52 14.18 -37.72
C PRO A 18 -27.04 14.35 -38.11
N LEU A 19 -26.76 14.38 -39.42
CA LEU A 19 -25.43 14.71 -39.92
C LEU A 19 -25.05 16.11 -39.38
N ASN A 20 -23.88 16.25 -38.76
CA ASN A 20 -23.44 17.44 -38.01
C ASN A 20 -24.13 17.69 -36.65
N ASN A 21 -24.67 16.66 -36.00
CA ASN A 21 -25.11 16.78 -34.61
C ASN A 21 -23.94 17.17 -33.68
N LYS A 22 -23.99 18.37 -33.10
CA LYS A 22 -23.00 18.88 -32.14
C LYS A 22 -23.35 18.58 -30.68
N ASN A 23 -24.45 17.86 -30.39
CA ASN A 23 -24.93 17.59 -29.03
C ASN A 23 -23.98 16.71 -28.19
N ALA A 24 -22.96 16.10 -28.79
CA ALA A 24 -21.90 15.38 -28.07
C ALA A 24 -20.56 16.13 -28.07
N VAL A 25 -20.46 17.25 -28.79
CA VAL A 25 -19.22 18.04 -28.86
C VAL A 25 -19.11 18.86 -27.59
N GLY A 26 -18.11 18.55 -26.75
CA GLY A 26 -17.90 19.20 -25.45
C GLY A 26 -18.55 18.48 -24.26
N HIS A 27 -19.41 17.48 -24.52
CA HIS A 27 -19.91 16.57 -23.49
C HIS A 27 -19.00 15.34 -23.42
N GLY A 28 -17.88 15.49 -22.69
CA GLY A 28 -17.08 14.33 -22.28
C GLY A 28 -17.87 13.39 -21.38
N ALA A 29 -17.24 12.27 -21.00
CA ALA A 29 -17.77 11.42 -19.95
C ALA A 29 -18.20 12.27 -18.73
N PRO A 30 -19.40 12.05 -18.14
CA PRO A 30 -19.84 12.77 -16.96
C PRO A 30 -18.76 12.78 -15.87
N ALA A 31 -18.63 13.88 -15.12
CA ALA A 31 -17.75 13.92 -13.96
C ALA A 31 -18.17 12.81 -12.98
N GLY A 32 -17.25 11.86 -12.70
CA GLY A 32 -17.56 10.65 -11.93
C GLY A 32 -18.01 9.43 -12.76
N ASN A 33 -17.81 9.43 -14.07
CA ASN A 33 -18.05 8.25 -14.91
C ASN A 33 -17.05 7.13 -14.58
N LYS A 34 -17.49 6.20 -13.72
CA LYS A 34 -16.77 4.97 -13.35
C LYS A 34 -16.87 3.86 -14.40
N ASN A 35 -17.44 4.09 -15.59
CA ASN A 35 -17.56 3.04 -16.60
C ASN A 35 -16.19 2.57 -17.13
N ALA A 36 -15.14 3.38 -17.01
CA ALA A 36 -13.77 2.92 -17.27
C ALA A 36 -13.28 1.92 -16.20
N GLU A 37 -13.83 1.99 -14.99
CA GLU A 37 -13.49 1.10 -13.88
C GLU A 37 -14.11 -0.30 -14.06
N THR A 38 -15.30 -0.36 -14.66
CA THR A 38 -16.10 -1.58 -14.82
C THR A 38 -15.80 -2.37 -16.10
N HIS A 39 -15.15 -1.77 -17.10
CA HIS A 39 -14.98 -2.37 -18.44
C HIS A 39 -13.53 -2.63 -18.88
N GLY A 40 -12.56 -2.68 -17.95
CA GLY A 40 -11.17 -2.99 -18.26
C GLY A 40 -10.90 -4.49 -18.52
N PHE A 41 -9.79 -4.81 -19.20
CA PHE A 41 -9.32 -6.20 -19.39
C PHE A 41 -9.27 -7.00 -18.08
N PHE A 42 -8.85 -6.34 -16.99
CA PHE A 42 -8.73 -6.95 -15.67
C PHE A 42 -10.07 -7.17 -14.97
N SER A 43 -11.13 -6.45 -15.33
CA SER A 43 -12.45 -6.57 -14.68
C SER A 43 -13.11 -7.94 -14.89
N LYS A 44 -12.62 -8.71 -15.87
CA LYS A 44 -13.06 -10.09 -16.13
C LYS A 44 -12.45 -11.12 -15.18
N TYR A 45 -11.34 -10.79 -14.53
CA TYR A 45 -10.51 -11.76 -13.81
C TYR A 45 -10.22 -11.36 -12.37
N LEU A 46 -10.39 -10.09 -12.01
CA LEU A 46 -10.06 -9.56 -10.69
C LEU A 46 -11.30 -9.09 -9.93
N PRO A 47 -11.34 -9.29 -8.60
CA PRO A 47 -12.35 -8.70 -7.74
C PRO A 47 -12.37 -7.16 -7.82
N ASN A 48 -13.52 -6.57 -7.52
CA ASN A 48 -13.72 -5.12 -7.58
C ASN A 48 -12.75 -4.33 -6.69
N GLU A 49 -12.42 -4.85 -5.50
CA GLU A 49 -11.43 -4.25 -4.59
C GLU A 49 -10.05 -4.16 -5.24
N THR A 50 -9.62 -5.20 -5.96
CA THR A 50 -8.32 -5.25 -6.65
C THR A 50 -8.29 -4.29 -7.84
N LEU A 51 -9.42 -4.14 -8.55
CA LEU A 51 -9.54 -3.19 -9.66
C LEU A 51 -9.38 -1.74 -9.19
N SER A 52 -9.99 -1.39 -8.06
CA SER A 52 -9.84 -0.06 -7.46
C SER A 52 -8.39 0.26 -7.15
N ILE A 53 -7.66 -0.71 -6.57
CA ILE A 53 -6.23 -0.56 -6.26
C ILE A 53 -5.41 -0.38 -7.55
N ILE A 54 -5.64 -1.21 -8.57
CA ILE A 54 -4.91 -1.12 -9.84
C ILE A 54 -5.15 0.23 -10.54
N GLN A 55 -6.38 0.75 -10.49
CA GLN A 55 -6.70 2.04 -11.09
C GLN A 55 -6.01 3.19 -10.36
N GLU A 56 -5.96 3.13 -9.04
CA GLU A 56 -5.24 4.11 -8.24
C GLU A 56 -3.73 4.09 -8.54
N ILE A 57 -3.15 2.89 -8.74
CA ILE A 57 -1.75 2.72 -9.12
C ILE A 57 -1.47 3.20 -10.55
N LYS A 58 -2.38 2.93 -11.50
CA LYS A 58 -2.20 3.30 -12.93
C LYS A 58 -2.00 4.79 -13.17
N GLY A 59 -2.47 5.64 -12.26
CA GLY A 59 -2.31 7.09 -12.34
C GLY A 59 -1.04 7.64 -11.68
N LYS A 60 -0.26 6.79 -10.98
CA LYS A 60 0.91 7.20 -10.19
C LYS A 60 2.21 6.93 -10.94
N ASP A 61 3.20 7.79 -10.72
CA ASP A 61 4.55 7.53 -11.19
C ASP A 61 5.21 6.40 -10.38
N SER A 62 6.14 5.70 -11.02
CA SER A 62 6.92 4.62 -10.41
C SER A 62 7.65 5.05 -9.13
N LEU A 63 8.14 6.29 -9.06
CA LEU A 63 8.81 6.84 -7.89
C LEU A 63 7.83 7.04 -6.72
N ASP A 64 6.61 7.49 -7.01
CA ASP A 64 5.57 7.71 -5.99
C ASP A 64 5.03 6.38 -5.45
N ILE A 65 4.84 5.38 -6.32
CA ILE A 65 4.48 4.02 -5.89
C ILE A 65 5.54 3.45 -4.94
N LEU A 66 6.83 3.63 -5.26
CA LEU A 66 7.91 3.17 -4.40
C LEU A 66 7.91 3.90 -3.06
N TRP A 67 7.67 5.21 -3.06
CA TRP A 67 7.55 6.01 -1.83
C TRP A 67 6.38 5.57 -0.95
N GLU A 68 5.22 5.29 -1.54
CA GLU A 68 4.05 4.77 -0.82
C GLU A 68 4.36 3.42 -0.18
N ASN A 69 5.02 2.51 -0.90
CA ASN A 69 5.43 1.21 -0.37
C ASN A 69 6.41 1.35 0.80
N ILE A 70 7.40 2.26 0.69
CA ILE A 70 8.32 2.58 1.79
C ILE A 70 7.55 3.04 3.02
N THR A 71 6.58 3.94 2.83
CA THR A 71 5.76 4.49 3.92
C THR A 71 4.90 3.43 4.60
N ILE A 72 4.23 2.58 3.81
CA ILE A 72 3.43 1.45 4.30
C ILE A 72 4.30 0.48 5.09
N GLN A 73 5.46 0.11 4.55
CA GLN A 73 6.37 -0.83 5.20
C GLN A 73 6.91 -0.26 6.51
N TYR A 74 7.28 1.02 6.54
CA TYR A 74 7.73 1.70 7.75
C TYR A 74 6.63 1.74 8.82
N ALA A 75 5.40 2.12 8.43
CA ALA A 75 4.25 2.13 9.32
C ALA A 75 3.92 0.71 9.86
N ALA A 76 4.02 -0.32 9.01
CA ALA A 76 3.81 -1.70 9.41
C ALA A 76 4.85 -2.16 10.46
N ILE A 77 6.11 -1.76 10.33
CA ILE A 77 7.15 -2.09 11.30
C ILE A 77 6.88 -1.41 12.65
N ILE A 78 6.54 -0.12 12.66
CA ILE A 78 6.18 0.59 13.90
C ILE A 78 4.95 -0.06 14.56
N ARG A 79 3.93 -0.40 13.75
CA ARG A 79 2.73 -1.08 14.25
C ARG A 79 3.08 -2.45 14.83
N ALA A 80 3.94 -3.22 14.18
CA ALA A 80 4.38 -4.53 14.66
C ALA A 80 5.10 -4.43 16.00
N GLN A 81 5.95 -3.41 16.20
CA GLN A 81 6.60 -3.14 17.49
C GLN A 81 5.61 -2.89 18.63
N ARG A 82 4.46 -2.25 18.34
CA ARG A 82 3.40 -2.01 19.34
C ARG A 82 2.57 -3.26 19.65
N ILE A 83 2.39 -4.15 18.68
CA ILE A 83 1.53 -5.33 18.81
C ILE A 83 2.29 -6.52 19.41
N MET A 84 3.57 -6.68 19.06
CA MET A 84 4.37 -7.83 19.46
C MET A 84 4.95 -7.62 20.87
N TYR A 85 4.07 -7.60 21.86
CA TYR A 85 4.38 -7.42 23.26
C TYR A 85 4.69 -8.79 23.92
N VAL A 86 5.95 -8.99 24.32
CA VAL A 86 6.37 -10.05 25.23
C VAL A 86 6.44 -9.45 26.63
N LYS A 87 5.71 -10.01 27.60
CA LYS A 87 5.63 -9.44 28.97
C LYS A 87 6.94 -9.55 29.73
N ASP A 88 7.49 -10.76 29.79
CA ASP A 88 8.69 -11.12 30.54
C ASP A 88 9.23 -12.50 30.07
N GLN A 89 10.28 -13.00 30.73
CA GLN A 89 10.93 -14.28 30.41
C GLN A 89 9.99 -15.49 30.55
N ASP A 90 8.95 -15.38 31.37
CA ASP A 90 8.00 -16.45 31.68
C ASP A 90 6.70 -16.33 30.87
N ASP A 91 6.64 -15.42 29.88
CA ASP A 91 5.48 -15.20 29.00
C ASP A 91 5.20 -16.40 28.08
N ILE A 92 4.39 -17.33 28.60
CA ILE A 92 3.92 -18.51 27.89
C ILE A 92 2.48 -18.27 27.43
N THR A 93 2.24 -18.41 26.13
CA THR A 93 0.89 -18.45 25.56
C THR A 93 0.50 -19.89 25.27
N LYS A 94 -0.67 -20.29 25.75
CA LYS A 94 -1.22 -21.64 25.59
C LYS A 94 -2.47 -21.58 24.72
N HIS A 95 -2.49 -22.34 23.63
CA HIS A 95 -3.64 -22.45 22.72
C HIS A 95 -4.08 -23.90 22.58
N LEU A 96 -5.39 -24.15 22.66
CA LEU A 96 -5.95 -25.48 22.41
C LEU A 96 -5.94 -25.71 20.90
N LYS A 97 -5.05 -26.58 20.44
CA LYS A 97 -4.86 -26.88 19.03
C LYS A 97 -5.91 -27.85 18.53
N LYS A 98 -6.30 -28.79 19.39
CA LYS A 98 -7.24 -29.85 19.05
C LYS A 98 -7.96 -30.33 20.30
N GLU A 99 -9.27 -30.48 20.19
CA GLU A 99 -10.11 -31.16 21.16
C GLU A 99 -10.85 -32.27 20.43
N LYS A 100 -10.78 -33.48 20.97
CA LYS A 100 -11.57 -34.62 20.53
C LYS A 100 -12.32 -35.17 21.72
N ASP A 101 -13.64 -35.10 21.65
CA ASP A 101 -14.52 -35.76 22.60
C ASP A 101 -14.95 -37.11 22.04
N GLY A 102 -14.67 -38.17 22.80
CA GLY A 102 -15.23 -39.51 22.63
C GLY A 102 -16.13 -39.87 23.81
N ASP A 103 -16.95 -40.91 23.66
CA ASP A 103 -17.96 -41.33 24.66
C ASP A 103 -17.39 -41.61 26.06
N THR A 104 -16.09 -41.90 26.17
CA THR A 104 -15.43 -42.21 27.46
C THR A 104 -14.15 -41.41 27.71
N PHE A 105 -13.69 -40.58 26.76
CA PHE A 105 -12.47 -39.79 26.94
C PHE A 105 -12.50 -38.48 26.14
N THR A 106 -11.87 -37.45 26.69
CA THR A 106 -11.57 -36.20 26.00
C THR A 106 -10.06 -36.09 25.80
N GLU A 107 -9.61 -35.96 24.56
CA GLU A 107 -8.21 -35.73 24.20
C GLU A 107 -8.02 -34.25 23.83
N ARG A 108 -7.10 -33.58 24.52
CA ARG A 108 -6.76 -32.17 24.29
C ARG A 108 -5.28 -32.03 23.92
N GLU A 109 -5.01 -31.54 22.72
CA GLU A 109 -3.68 -31.17 22.26
C GLU A 109 -3.48 -29.67 22.45
N TRP A 110 -2.44 -29.28 23.18
CA TRP A 110 -2.12 -27.88 23.47
C TRP A 110 -0.84 -27.45 22.76
N GLU A 111 -0.89 -26.28 22.15
CA GLU A 111 0.28 -25.60 21.62
C GLU A 111 0.75 -24.53 22.61
N PHE A 112 2.05 -24.48 22.84
CA PHE A 112 2.69 -23.53 23.74
C PHE A 112 3.67 -22.67 22.95
N GLN A 113 3.53 -21.35 23.08
CA GLN A 113 4.47 -20.38 22.57
C GLN A 113 5.21 -19.74 23.74
N TYR A 114 6.52 -19.96 23.80
CA TYR A 114 7.38 -19.44 24.86
C TYR A 114 7.88 -18.04 24.53
N ALA A 115 8.20 -17.26 25.56
CA ALA A 115 8.70 -15.88 25.43
C ALA A 115 9.90 -15.76 24.49
N TRP A 116 10.90 -16.63 24.66
CA TRP A 116 12.12 -16.62 23.84
C TRP A 116 11.84 -16.95 22.37
N ASP A 117 10.89 -17.83 22.07
CA ASP A 117 10.51 -18.20 20.70
C ASP A 117 9.75 -17.05 20.03
N LYS A 118 8.79 -16.43 20.72
CA LYS A 118 8.10 -15.21 20.25
C LYS A 118 9.10 -14.10 19.93
N GLN A 119 10.05 -13.86 20.84
CA GLN A 119 11.08 -12.83 20.67
C GLN A 119 12.01 -13.13 19.49
N ALA A 120 12.47 -14.38 19.35
CA ALA A 120 13.33 -14.78 18.24
C ALA A 120 12.61 -14.62 16.89
N ASN A 121 11.36 -15.10 16.80
CA ASN A 121 10.53 -14.97 15.59
C ASN A 121 10.26 -13.50 15.25
N PHE A 122 10.00 -12.66 16.27
CA PHE A 122 9.83 -11.22 16.06
C PHE A 122 11.08 -10.57 15.48
N LEU A 123 12.24 -10.77 16.13
CA LEU A 123 13.50 -10.16 15.71
C LEU A 123 13.89 -10.61 14.31
N GLN A 124 13.66 -11.88 13.97
CA GLN A 124 13.91 -12.39 12.63
C GLN A 124 12.99 -11.73 11.59
N ALA A 125 11.68 -11.64 11.86
CA ALA A 125 10.72 -10.98 10.99
C ALA A 125 11.03 -9.48 10.82
N GLN A 126 11.36 -8.80 11.92
CA GLN A 126 11.72 -7.39 11.94
C GLN A 126 13.01 -7.12 11.15
N SER A 127 14.03 -7.97 11.28
CA SER A 127 15.29 -7.87 10.54
C SER A 127 15.08 -7.99 9.03
N ARG A 128 14.23 -8.92 8.60
CA ARG A 128 13.82 -9.06 7.19
C ARG A 128 13.09 -7.81 6.70
N ALA A 129 12.07 -7.35 7.43
CA ALA A 129 11.31 -6.15 7.09
C ALA A 129 12.20 -4.89 6.98
N MET A 130 13.16 -4.73 7.88
CA MET A 130 14.14 -3.64 7.85
C MET A 130 15.12 -3.74 6.68
N SER A 131 15.47 -4.95 6.24
CA SER A 131 16.34 -5.16 5.08
C SER A 131 15.63 -4.81 3.79
N GLU A 132 14.37 -5.20 3.64
CA GLU A 132 13.52 -4.79 2.51
C GLU A 132 13.31 -3.27 2.50
N LEU A 133 13.02 -2.65 3.66
CA LEU A 133 12.87 -1.20 3.75
C LEU A 133 14.14 -0.47 3.30
N ARG A 134 15.33 -0.92 3.72
CA ARG A 134 16.61 -0.35 3.26
C ARG A 134 16.81 -0.52 1.75
N SER A 135 16.44 -1.67 1.20
CA SER A 135 16.52 -1.94 -0.24
C SER A 135 15.61 -0.99 -1.04
N MET A 136 14.37 -0.80 -0.59
CA MET A 136 13.43 0.13 -1.22
C MET A 136 13.93 1.59 -1.15
N ILE A 137 14.42 2.01 0.01
CA ILE A 137 15.02 3.35 0.20
C ILE A 137 16.18 3.57 -0.78
N LYS A 138 17.07 2.59 -0.92
CA LYS A 138 18.21 2.68 -1.84
C LYS A 138 17.74 2.84 -3.29
N ARG A 139 16.79 2.01 -3.74
CA ARG A 139 16.22 2.12 -5.11
C ARG A 139 15.55 3.47 -5.33
N TYR A 140 14.86 3.97 -4.32
CA TYR A 140 14.21 5.27 -4.35
C TYR A 140 15.23 6.40 -4.51
N GLU A 141 16.37 6.34 -3.82
CA GLU A 141 17.48 7.29 -4.01
C GLU A 141 18.13 7.19 -5.40
N GLU A 142 18.30 5.97 -5.92
CA GLU A 142 18.85 5.75 -7.27
C GLU A 142 17.95 6.37 -8.35
N MET A 143 16.63 6.17 -8.25
CA MET A 143 15.65 6.77 -9.18
C MET A 143 15.60 8.30 -9.09
N MET A 144 15.84 8.86 -7.90
CA MET A 144 15.95 10.31 -7.71
C MET A 144 17.20 10.92 -8.34
N GLN A 145 18.29 10.16 -8.53
CA GLN A 145 19.51 10.70 -9.16
C GLN A 145 19.40 10.82 -10.68
N THR A 146 18.49 10.07 -11.29
CA THR A 146 18.30 10.05 -12.75
C THR A 146 17.33 11.12 -13.26
N ASP A 147 16.42 11.60 -12.42
CA ASP A 147 15.47 12.67 -12.72
C ASP A 147 15.81 13.97 -11.98
N LEU A 148 15.23 15.10 -12.39
CA LEU A 148 15.27 16.38 -11.67
C LEU A 148 14.58 16.24 -10.30
N ALA A 149 15.21 15.55 -9.35
CA ALA A 149 14.68 15.33 -8.02
C ALA A 149 14.33 16.66 -7.36
N THR A 150 13.08 16.79 -6.96
CA THR A 150 12.61 17.99 -6.27
C THR A 150 13.26 18.02 -4.88
N GLU A 151 13.62 19.20 -4.38
CA GLU A 151 14.21 19.36 -3.04
C GLU A 151 13.32 18.75 -1.94
N GLU A 152 11.99 18.82 -2.10
CA GLU A 152 11.01 18.16 -1.23
C GLU A 152 11.22 16.63 -1.14
N GLN A 153 11.51 15.98 -2.26
CA GLN A 153 11.73 14.53 -2.33
C GLN A 153 13.04 14.10 -1.64
N LYS A 154 14.04 14.99 -1.58
CA LYS A 154 15.30 14.74 -0.86
C LYS A 154 15.09 14.90 0.64
N LEU A 155 14.39 15.96 1.03
CA LEU A 155 14.08 16.22 2.44
C LEU A 155 13.19 15.11 3.04
N ARG A 156 12.20 14.58 2.29
CA ARG A 156 11.34 13.50 2.79
C ARG A 156 12.14 12.23 3.11
N ILE A 157 13.09 11.85 2.25
CA ILE A 157 13.89 10.64 2.47
C ILE A 157 14.90 10.82 3.61
N GLU A 158 15.50 12.01 3.72
CA GLU A 158 16.41 12.34 4.82
C GLU A 158 15.69 12.30 6.17
N LYS A 159 14.51 12.91 6.25
CA LYS A 159 13.65 12.84 7.44
C LYS A 159 13.30 11.39 7.79
N LEU A 160 12.90 10.59 6.80
CA LEU A 160 12.57 9.19 7.02
C LEU A 160 13.77 8.39 7.55
N LYS A 161 14.97 8.62 7.02
CA LYS A 161 16.20 8.00 7.52
C LYS A 161 16.46 8.36 8.98
N ALA A 162 16.32 9.63 9.35
CA ALA A 162 16.47 10.08 10.73
C ALA A 162 15.42 9.43 11.65
N ASP A 163 14.17 9.30 11.19
CA ASP A 163 13.11 8.64 11.97
C ASP A 163 13.33 7.12 12.09
N ILE A 164 13.90 6.47 11.07
CA ILE A 164 14.33 5.06 11.15
C ILE A 164 15.48 4.90 12.16
N GLU A 165 16.43 5.83 12.20
CA GLU A 165 17.52 5.80 13.20
C GLU A 165 16.98 5.94 14.62
N LYS A 166 15.98 6.79 14.85
CA LYS A 166 15.30 6.88 16.16
C LYS A 166 14.61 5.57 16.53
N VAL A 167 13.93 4.92 15.58
CA VAL A 167 13.27 3.62 15.80
C VAL A 167 14.28 2.51 16.10
N LYS A 168 15.47 2.55 15.48
CA LYS A 168 16.59 1.65 15.82
C LYS A 168 17.25 2.00 17.17
N GLY A 169 17.18 3.26 17.56
CA GLY A 169 17.82 3.82 18.75
C GLY A 169 17.04 3.66 20.05
N VAL A 170 15.86 3.03 20.04
CA VAL A 170 15.07 2.75 21.26
C VAL A 170 15.79 1.75 22.19
N ASP A 171 16.91 1.16 21.76
CA ASP A 171 17.79 0.27 22.54
C ASP A 171 19.09 0.94 23.05
N LYS A 172 19.18 2.27 23.08
CA LYS A 172 20.27 2.94 23.82
C LYS A 172 19.70 3.69 25.01
N ASP A 173 19.64 2.98 26.14
CA ASP A 173 19.96 3.49 27.46
C ASP A 173 21.31 4.23 27.44
N LYS A 174 21.31 5.42 26.87
CA LYS A 174 22.31 6.43 27.16
C LYS A 174 21.58 7.53 27.94
N PRO A 175 21.97 7.82 29.18
CA PRO A 175 21.45 8.98 29.87
C PRO A 175 21.67 10.19 28.97
N ILE A 176 20.64 11.02 28.84
CA ILE A 176 20.72 12.28 28.10
C ILE A 176 21.74 13.15 28.84
N GLU A 177 22.99 13.20 28.37
CA GLU A 177 23.97 14.17 28.85
C GLU A 177 23.64 15.54 28.26
N ILE A 178 22.90 16.33 29.03
CA ILE A 178 22.69 17.75 28.72
C ILE A 178 23.90 18.54 29.23
N VAL A 179 24.85 18.82 28.34
CA VAL A 179 25.94 19.77 28.64
C VAL A 179 25.43 21.19 28.42
N ILE A 180 25.03 21.86 29.51
CA ILE A 180 24.70 23.29 29.48
C ILE A 180 26.01 24.08 29.46
N LYS A 181 26.48 24.47 28.26
CA LYS A 181 27.48 25.54 28.13
C LYS A 181 26.79 26.88 28.31
N ARG A 182 27.10 27.58 29.41
CA ARG A 182 26.78 29.01 29.53
C ARG A 182 27.65 29.78 28.53
N LYS A 183 27.03 30.65 27.76
CA LYS A 183 27.72 31.57 26.86
C LYS A 183 28.47 32.60 27.72
N GLY A 184 29.79 32.47 27.85
CA GLY A 184 30.62 33.56 28.38
C GLY A 184 31.84 33.24 29.25
N GLU A 185 32.54 32.11 29.10
CA GLU A 185 33.91 31.99 29.64
C GLU A 185 34.87 31.54 28.54
N ASP A 186 35.32 32.53 27.76
CA ASP A 186 36.65 32.50 27.17
C ASP A 186 37.66 32.84 28.28
N LYS A 187 38.54 31.89 28.63
CA LYS A 187 39.89 32.16 29.13
C LYS A 187 40.83 31.05 28.68
#